data_AF-A0A4S8KFY2-F1
#
_entry.id   AF-A0A4S8KFY2-F1
#
_cell.length_a   1.000
_cell.length_b   1.000
_cell.length_c   1.000
_cell.angle_alpha   90.00
_cell.angle_beta   90.00
_cell.angle_gamma   90.00
#
_symmetry.space_group_name_H-M   'P 1'
#
loop_
_entity.id
_entity.type
_entity.pdbx_description
1 polymer ?
#
loop_
_entity_poly.entity_id
_entity_poly.type
_entity_poly.pdbx_seq_one_letter_code
_entity_poly.pdbx_strand_id
1 'polypeptide(L)'
;MADVVQVDEAGYNKCDASNPISNYSRGRSYAFELNHTGRYYFICSRGYCYGGMRLAIAVEHLPPPSPPPSSLKDSSVAAPCRLLALTASLLAAALFPFHL
;
A
#
# COMPACT_ATOMS: atom_id res chain seq x y z
N MET A 1 -1.34 21.92 13.45
CA MET A 1 -2.45 21.54 12.56
C MET A 1 -1.88 21.42 11.16
N ALA A 2 -2.12 20.32 10.45
CA ALA A 2 -1.64 20.11 9.08
C ALA A 2 -2.83 20.03 8.12
N ASP A 3 -2.57 20.34 6.87
CA ASP A 3 -3.51 20.20 5.76
C ASP A 3 -2.83 19.53 4.57
N VAL A 4 -3.63 19.12 3.60
CA VAL A 4 -3.17 18.55 2.33
C VAL A 4 -3.78 19.38 1.23
N VAL A 5 -2.92 20.04 0.46
CA VAL A 5 -3.31 20.92 -0.64
C VAL A 5 -2.74 20.37 -1.93
N GLN A 6 -3.61 20.04 -2.87
CA GLN A 6 -3.19 19.72 -4.22
C GLN A 6 -2.86 21.01 -4.96
N VAL A 7 -1.71 21.04 -5.61
CA VAL A 7 -1.18 22.19 -6.36
C VAL A 7 -0.61 21.72 -7.70
N ASP A 8 -0.27 22.66 -8.56
CA ASP A 8 0.54 22.37 -9.75
C ASP A 8 2.03 22.19 -9.38
N GLU A 9 2.85 21.86 -10.38
CA GLU A 9 4.28 21.66 -10.19
C GLU A 9 5.00 22.93 -9.68
N ALA A 10 4.58 24.11 -10.14
CA ALA A 10 5.17 25.37 -9.70
C ALA A 10 4.87 25.63 -8.22
N GLY A 11 3.63 25.41 -7.80
CA GLY A 11 3.18 25.49 -6.41
C GLY A 11 3.90 24.49 -5.52
N TYR A 12 4.14 23.27 -5.99
CA TYR A 12 4.93 22.27 -5.26
C TYR A 12 6.38 22.71 -5.02
N ASN A 13 7.03 23.22 -6.08
CA ASN A 13 8.43 23.62 -6.02
C ASN A 13 8.64 24.86 -5.15
N LYS A 14 7.68 25.79 -5.18
CA LYS A 14 7.71 27.05 -4.43
C LYS A 14 6.99 26.98 -3.08
N CYS A 15 6.41 25.83 -2.73
CA CYS A 15 5.52 25.70 -1.58
C CYS A 15 4.39 26.77 -1.56
N ASP A 16 3.86 27.08 -2.75
CA ASP A 16 2.83 28.09 -2.93
C ASP A 16 1.45 27.42 -3.00
N ALA A 17 0.61 27.74 -2.01
CA ALA A 17 -0.76 27.26 -1.89
C ALA A 17 -1.81 28.31 -2.33
N SER A 18 -1.39 29.41 -2.97
CA SER A 18 -2.28 30.52 -3.34
C SER A 18 -3.31 30.14 -4.41
N ASN A 19 -2.99 29.14 -5.25
CA ASN A 19 -3.86 28.63 -6.30
C ASN A 19 -4.08 27.13 -6.13
N PRO A 20 -4.84 26.69 -5.12
CA PRO A 20 -5.02 25.27 -4.85
C PRO A 20 -5.94 24.63 -5.90
N ILE A 21 -5.57 23.46 -6.38
CA ILE A 21 -6.45 22.58 -7.17
C ILE A 21 -7.50 21.94 -6.25
N SER A 22 -7.07 21.55 -5.05
CA SER A 22 -7.93 21.02 -3.99
C SER A 22 -7.30 21.28 -2.62
N ASN A 23 -8.12 21.49 -1.59
CA ASN A 23 -7.66 21.71 -0.21
C ASN A 23 -8.45 20.86 0.77
N TYR A 24 -7.73 20.16 1.65
CA TYR A 24 -8.33 19.38 2.71
C TYR A 24 -7.61 19.59 4.05
N SER A 25 -8.37 20.02 5.06
CA SER A 25 -7.84 20.38 6.39
C SER A 25 -8.64 19.78 7.55
N ARG A 26 -9.53 18.81 7.31
CA ARG A 26 -10.45 18.26 8.32
C ARG A 26 -10.13 16.80 8.63
N GLY A 27 -10.04 16.40 9.90
CA GLY A 27 -9.88 14.98 10.25
C GLY A 27 -8.48 14.39 10.04
N ARG A 28 -8.37 13.06 10.10
CA ARG A 28 -7.09 12.32 10.11
C ARG A 28 -6.70 11.70 8.77
N SER A 29 -7.67 11.49 7.88
CA SER A 29 -7.48 10.77 6.62
C SER A 29 -8.42 11.31 5.56
N TYR A 30 -7.93 11.36 4.32
CA TYR A 30 -8.70 11.75 3.15
C TYR A 30 -8.30 10.91 1.95
N ALA A 31 -9.27 10.59 1.11
CA ALA A 31 -9.05 9.86 -0.12
C ALA A 31 -9.00 10.85 -1.30
N PHE A 32 -7.86 10.91 -1.99
CA PHE A 32 -7.74 11.60 -3.28
C PHE A 32 -7.84 10.57 -4.39
N GLU A 33 -8.75 10.80 -5.34
CA GLU A 33 -8.90 9.94 -6.51
C GLU A 33 -7.97 10.40 -7.64
N LEU A 34 -7.19 9.46 -8.17
CA LEU A 34 -6.16 9.70 -9.19
C LEU A 34 -6.64 9.16 -10.54
N ASN A 35 -7.57 9.89 -11.15
CA ASN A 35 -8.32 9.43 -12.33
C ASN A 35 -7.52 9.42 -13.64
N HIS A 36 -6.46 10.22 -13.74
CA HIS A 36 -5.71 10.38 -14.98
C HIS A 36 -4.24 10.05 -14.74
N THR A 37 -3.60 9.49 -15.77
CA THR A 37 -2.15 9.32 -15.76
C THR A 37 -1.47 10.69 -15.76
N GLY A 38 -0.43 10.84 -14.95
CA GLY A 38 0.26 12.11 -14.80
C GLY A 38 0.88 12.28 -13.42
N ARG A 39 1.38 13.49 -13.14
CA ARG A 39 1.97 13.85 -11.85
C ARG A 39 0.99 14.70 -11.04
N TYR A 40 0.73 14.25 -9.82
CA TYR A 40 -0.07 14.98 -8.84
C TYR A 40 0.84 15.49 -7.74
N TYR A 41 0.69 16.75 -7.37
CA TYR A 41 1.53 17.38 -6.37
C TYR A 41 0.69 17.84 -5.18
N PHE A 42 1.18 17.52 -3.98
CA PHE A 42 0.54 17.84 -2.72
C PHE A 42 1.52 18.51 -1.77
N ILE A 43 1.05 19.52 -1.04
CA ILE A 43 1.83 20.25 -0.03
C ILE A 43 1.00 20.47 1.23
N CYS A 44 1.69 20.71 2.35
CA CYS A 44 1.09 21.31 3.54
C CYS A 44 1.28 22.83 3.51
N SER A 45 0.19 23.59 3.52
CA SER A 45 0.23 25.06 3.37
C SER A 45 0.66 25.79 4.64
N ARG A 46 0.67 25.11 5.78
CA ARG A 46 0.98 25.67 7.12
C ARG A 46 2.48 25.86 7.39
N GLY A 47 3.29 26.04 6.34
CA GLY A 47 4.74 26.23 6.43
C GLY A 47 5.58 24.94 6.50
N TYR A 48 4.96 23.79 6.78
CA TYR A 48 5.67 22.50 6.84
C TYR A 48 6.16 22.01 5.47
N CYS A 49 5.69 22.56 4.35
CA CYS A 49 6.18 22.22 3.01
C CYS A 49 7.70 22.41 2.87
N TYR A 50 8.25 23.52 3.38
CA TYR A 50 9.69 23.77 3.38
C TYR A 50 10.46 22.80 4.28
N GLY A 51 9.80 22.26 5.30
CA GLY A 51 10.30 21.18 6.14
C GLY A 51 10.18 19.79 5.51
N GLY A 52 9.74 19.68 4.25
CA GLY A 52 9.62 18.43 3.52
C GLY A 52 8.22 17.81 3.52
N MET A 53 7.22 18.46 4.11
CA MET A 53 5.83 17.99 4.10
C MET A 53 5.16 18.30 2.74
N ARG A 54 5.64 17.61 1.71
CA ARG A 54 5.20 17.68 0.32
C ARG A 54 5.36 16.32 -0.36
N LEU A 55 4.46 15.96 -1.26
CA LEU A 55 4.45 14.68 -1.96
C LEU A 55 4.18 14.89 -3.46
N ALA A 56 4.93 14.22 -4.31
CA ALA A 56 4.67 14.13 -5.74
C ALA A 56 4.35 12.67 -6.09
N ILE A 57 3.20 12.42 -6.71
CA ILE A 57 2.72 11.08 -7.07
C ILE A 57 2.71 10.99 -8.59
N ALA A 58 3.43 10.01 -9.13
CA ALA A 58 3.35 9.65 -10.54
C ALA A 58 2.30 8.54 -10.71
N VAL A 59 1.31 8.79 -11.55
CA VAL A 59 0.21 7.88 -11.85
C VAL A 59 0.43 7.37 -13.26
N GLU A 60 0.56 6.05 -13.38
CA GLU A 60 0.82 5.35 -14.62
C GLU A 60 -0.32 4.40 -14.94
N HIS A 61 -0.42 3.97 -16.20
CA HIS A 61 -1.42 2.99 -16.59
C HIS A 61 -1.03 1.63 -16.01
N LEU A 62 -1.99 0.94 -15.39
CA LEU A 62 -1.74 -0.41 -14.91
C LEU A 62 -1.55 -1.34 -16.11
N PRO A 63 -0.55 -2.24 -16.09
CA PRO A 63 -0.45 -3.27 -17.10
C PRO A 63 -1.70 -4.17 -17.03
N PRO A 64 -2.09 -4.81 -18.15
CA PRO A 64 -3.20 -5.75 -18.14
C PRO A 64 -2.94 -6.86 -17.12
N PRO A 65 -4.00 -7.40 -16.49
CA PRO A 65 -3.84 -8.49 -15.54
C PRO A 65 -3.18 -9.69 -16.19
N SER A 66 -2.35 -10.42 -15.42
CA SER A 66 -1.77 -11.66 -15.89
C SER A 66 -2.86 -12.67 -16.26
N PRO A 67 -2.67 -13.48 -17.31
CA PRO A 67 -3.63 -14.51 -17.66
C PRO A 67 -3.81 -15.50 -16.50
N PRO A 68 -5.02 -16.08 -16.34
CA PRO A 68 -5.27 -17.05 -15.28
C PRO A 68 -4.34 -18.27 -15.42
N PRO A 69 -3.97 -18.91 -14.30
CA PRO A 69 -3.17 -20.13 -14.35
C PRO A 69 -3.90 -21.20 -15.16
N SER A 70 -3.20 -21.83 -16.10
CA SER A 70 -3.75 -22.95 -16.86
C SER A 70 -3.99 -24.12 -15.90
N SER A 71 -5.24 -24.57 -15.77
CA SER A 71 -5.55 -25.79 -15.02
C SER A 71 -4.92 -26.99 -15.72
N LEU A 72 -3.79 -27.48 -15.19
CA LEU A 72 -3.32 -28.82 -15.49
C LEU A 72 -4.39 -29.78 -14.97
N LYS A 73 -5.14 -30.40 -15.88
CA LYS A 73 -5.97 -31.56 -15.57
C LYS A 73 -5.02 -32.69 -15.22
N ASP A 74 -4.67 -32.80 -13.95
CA ASP A 74 -4.06 -34.00 -13.41
C ASP A 74 -5.07 -35.13 -13.56
N SER A 75 -4.95 -35.87 -14.66
CA SER A 75 -5.64 -37.14 -14.83
C SER A 75 -4.90 -38.17 -13.98
N SER A 76 -4.96 -38.02 -12.66
CA SER A 76 -4.59 -39.08 -11.73
C SER A 76 -5.71 -40.11 -11.76
N VAL A 77 -5.52 -41.09 -12.63
CA VAL A 77 -6.19 -42.39 -12.61
C VAL A 77 -6.29 -42.91 -11.17
N ALA A 78 -7.48 -43.38 -10.82
CA ALA A 78 -7.87 -43.86 -9.50
C ALA A 78 -6.98 -45.00 -8.96
N ALA A 79 -6.67 -44.97 -7.64
CA ALA A 79 -6.66 -46.16 -6.76
C ALA A 79 -6.55 -45.75 -5.26
N PRO A 80 -7.02 -46.59 -4.31
CA PRO A 80 -7.69 -46.13 -3.09
C PRO A 80 -6.79 -45.95 -1.86
N CYS A 81 -7.29 -45.10 -0.95
CA CYS A 81 -7.10 -45.06 0.50
C CYS A 81 -6.12 -46.10 1.08
N ARG A 82 -4.91 -45.67 1.46
CA ARG A 82 -4.02 -46.40 2.37
C ARG A 82 -3.75 -45.50 3.59
N LEU A 83 -4.64 -45.59 4.58
CA LEU A 83 -4.28 -45.33 5.97
C LEU A 83 -3.04 -46.17 6.29
N LEU A 84 -1.97 -45.55 6.76
CA LEU A 84 -1.04 -46.19 7.68
C LEU A 84 -0.44 -45.12 8.59
N ALA A 85 -0.95 -45.20 9.82
CA ALA A 85 -0.48 -44.52 11.01
C ALA A 85 1.04 -44.63 11.19
N LEU A 86 1.65 -43.58 11.74
CA LEU A 86 2.81 -43.74 12.61
C LEU A 86 2.75 -42.67 13.70
N THR A 87 2.80 -43.21 14.90
CA THR A 87 2.46 -42.66 16.21
C THR A 87 3.64 -41.97 16.88
N ALA A 88 3.30 -41.02 17.76
CA ALA A 88 3.97 -40.71 19.03
C ALA A 88 5.37 -40.07 19.01
N SER A 89 5.46 -38.86 19.57
CA SER A 89 6.53 -38.45 20.51
C SER A 89 6.02 -37.30 21.38
N LEU A 90 5.86 -37.61 22.66
CA LEU A 90 5.33 -36.79 23.75
C LEU A 90 6.40 -35.83 24.32
N LEU A 91 5.90 -34.69 24.84
CA LEU A 91 6.42 -33.84 25.92
C LEU A 91 7.91 -33.45 25.96
N ALA A 92 8.15 -32.14 25.87
CA ALA A 92 9.03 -31.46 26.83
C ALA A 92 8.61 -29.99 26.99
N ALA A 93 7.74 -29.75 27.98
CA ALA A 93 7.58 -28.43 28.57
C ALA A 93 8.79 -28.18 29.50
N ALA A 94 9.61 -27.18 29.20
CA ALA A 94 10.51 -26.57 30.18
C ALA A 94 10.98 -25.21 29.67
N LEU A 95 10.29 -24.17 30.14
CA LEU A 95 10.87 -23.00 30.78
C LEU A 95 12.25 -22.54 30.29
N PHE A 96 12.29 -21.52 29.43
CA PHE A 96 13.37 -20.54 29.50
C PHE A 96 12.78 -19.12 29.39
N PRO A 97 12.61 -18.42 30.52
CA PRO A 97 12.52 -16.98 30.52
C PRO A 97 13.94 -16.43 30.40
N PHE A 98 14.26 -15.71 29.33
CA PHE A 98 15.43 -14.83 29.34
C PHE A 98 15.04 -13.46 28.83
N HIS A 99 15.10 -12.55 29.80
CA HIS A 99 14.95 -11.11 29.76
C HIS A 99 16.24 -10.52 29.17
N LEU A 100 16.12 -9.70 28.12
CA LEU A 100 16.72 -8.37 28.06
C LEU A 100 15.96 -7.52 27.02
#